data_AF-A0A7S3S4D8-F1
#
_entry.id   AF-A0A7S3S4D8-F1
#
_cell.length_a   1.000
_cell.length_b   1.000
_cell.length_c   1.000
_cell.angle_alpha   90.00
_cell.angle_beta   90.00
_cell.angle_gamma   90.00
#
_symmetry.space_group_name_H-M   'P 1'
#
loop_
_entity.id
_entity.type
_entity.pdbx_description
1 polymer ?
#
loop_
_entity_poly.entity_id
_entity_poly.type
_entity_poly.pdbx_seq_one_letter_code
_entity_poly.pdbx_strand_id
1 'polypeptide(L)'
;SAASRSAASRSAASRSATPSRRSRDDAPHPSDGRPSDGIAKRTRAHVSLEAQQLEDLEAMLASDSDGEREGEQHVAKRRPGREAGEAGEEGEKQQLTEWVVLAALRPPPPPPPDGWLGAVGIGDPLELLHEGGWWPVVLRQRKRPAASSKKKSAVLPTARQAARQTAAAEGAPAATEAPAQPPSDGLKYLVSAQANEHLVQWVESGVLRPWSSAEVDRPPPPPPAEWVWPREGDEIEVEVEDGDRTVWCPAVVTAVLVDSWLRAEINGTALTGGGGGGEGGSSTWSDWFTWQEEGVDWRRGGAAEAAAEDIAWAVSARDACLHSVNTSMSEGMVRLASTRRLPVVSMMHTLSPLLASTPVGPTGSGLSELLQRFTRDYVHFTFYGHLLAALMLDGLLAEAARLAAKHLARGRDPCRRRPSAGTGGGEAGASSPRSCAVGEALKPLVVGASGFAYTVEWSLQGNPKPGYVGGVPGAALHLCQPRPHSRGGRSVIDVGHLVSFDGMGRGEVACWADCSCAPTRFDSHWKRQNSVGALKSVKVAWRDRGQPAQAAAADGPPSAHCGGCGLTVTVLNETSSNGHKVKIISLVSGLSGHGGDGAVVWMHNPKTKHPYGYEEIASEVWPRKKGRR
;
A
#
# COMPACT_ATOMS: atom_id res chain seq x y z
N SER A 1 -0.96 16.99 -71.27
CA SER A 1 -2.21 17.71 -71.60
C SER A 1 -3.28 17.32 -70.58
N ALA A 2 -3.39 18.04 -69.46
CA ALA A 2 -4.34 19.15 -69.18
C ALA A 2 -5.78 18.63 -68.96
N ALA A 3 -6.28 18.48 -67.73
CA ALA A 3 -6.82 19.49 -66.79
C ALA A 3 -8.32 19.81 -66.98
N SER A 4 -9.08 19.50 -65.91
CA SER A 4 -10.18 20.25 -65.26
C SER A 4 -11.28 20.92 -66.11
N ARG A 5 -12.55 20.70 -65.72
CA ARG A 5 -13.59 21.76 -65.77
C ARG A 5 -14.81 21.50 -64.88
N SER A 6 -15.07 22.50 -64.03
CA SER A 6 -16.27 22.75 -63.24
C SER A 6 -17.42 23.28 -64.11
N ALA A 7 -18.66 23.13 -63.65
CA ALA A 7 -19.78 23.94 -64.12
C ALA A 7 -20.77 24.22 -62.97
N ALA A 8 -21.19 25.49 -62.89
CA ALA A 8 -22.15 26.04 -61.94
C ALA A 8 -23.29 26.73 -62.71
N SER A 9 -24.40 26.95 -61.97
CA SER A 9 -25.44 28.00 -62.12
C SER A 9 -26.68 27.76 -63.01
N ARG A 10 -27.87 27.90 -62.38
CA ARG A 10 -28.99 28.86 -62.64
C ARG A 10 -30.31 28.27 -62.08
N SER A 11 -30.96 28.84 -61.05
CA SER A 11 -31.83 30.05 -60.99
C SER A 11 -33.32 29.79 -61.29
N ALA A 12 -34.20 29.96 -60.28
CA ALA A 12 -35.56 30.50 -60.42
C ALA A 12 -36.12 30.90 -59.04
N ALA A 13 -36.84 32.02 -58.99
CA ALA A 13 -37.37 32.70 -57.81
C ALA A 13 -38.90 32.86 -57.89
N SER A 14 -39.61 32.91 -56.74
CA SER A 14 -40.91 33.60 -56.60
C SER A 14 -41.36 33.83 -55.13
N ARG A 15 -41.31 35.10 -54.72
CA ARG A 15 -42.31 35.97 -54.03
C ARG A 15 -43.32 35.41 -52.98
N SER A 16 -43.08 35.80 -51.72
CA SER A 16 -43.90 36.63 -50.78
C SER A 16 -45.45 36.59 -50.72
N ALA A 17 -46.01 36.39 -49.50
CA ALA A 17 -47.07 37.21 -48.87
C ALA A 17 -47.38 36.81 -47.40
N THR A 18 -47.46 37.80 -46.51
CA THR A 18 -47.98 37.80 -45.11
C THR A 18 -49.51 37.97 -45.04
N PRO A 19 -50.16 37.58 -43.92
CA PRO A 19 -50.88 38.58 -43.09
C PRO A 19 -50.80 38.25 -41.56
N SER A 20 -50.62 39.19 -40.63
CA SER A 20 -51.46 40.29 -40.12
C SER A 20 -52.12 39.96 -38.76
N ARG A 21 -51.88 40.88 -37.81
CA ARG A 21 -52.29 40.91 -36.39
C ARG A 21 -53.81 41.05 -36.20
N ARG A 22 -54.32 40.54 -35.07
CA ARG A 22 -55.47 41.12 -34.36
C ARG A 22 -55.18 41.29 -32.88
N SER A 23 -55.44 42.50 -32.41
CA SER A 23 -55.55 42.91 -31.01
C SER A 23 -56.89 42.48 -30.41
N ARG A 24 -56.95 42.37 -29.09
CA ARG A 24 -58.15 42.67 -28.30
C ARG A 24 -57.78 43.02 -26.86
N ASP A 25 -58.44 44.06 -26.41
CA ASP A 25 -58.18 44.91 -25.25
C ASP A 25 -58.70 44.38 -23.91
N ASP A 26 -58.26 45.11 -22.90
CA ASP A 26 -58.45 45.10 -21.44
C ASP A 26 -59.89 45.09 -20.88
N ALA A 27 -60.04 44.58 -19.65
CA ALA A 27 -60.60 45.29 -18.47
C ALA A 27 -60.76 44.38 -17.21
N PRO A 28 -60.85 44.95 -15.98
CA PRO A 28 -60.26 44.38 -14.75
C PRO A 28 -61.25 44.12 -13.57
N HIS A 29 -60.77 43.46 -12.49
CA HIS A 29 -61.15 43.72 -11.07
C HIS A 29 -60.28 42.89 -10.07
N PRO A 30 -60.29 43.16 -8.73
CA PRO A 30 -59.09 43.24 -7.90
C PRO A 30 -59.10 42.25 -6.72
N SER A 31 -57.97 42.10 -6.00
CA SER A 31 -57.97 41.92 -4.54
C SER A 31 -56.54 41.79 -3.99
N ASP A 32 -56.25 42.69 -3.05
CA ASP A 32 -55.64 42.48 -1.72
C ASP A 32 -54.42 41.56 -1.56
N GLY A 33 -53.31 42.15 -1.12
CA GLY A 33 -52.19 41.43 -0.52
C GLY A 33 -51.27 42.35 0.27
N ARG A 34 -51.44 42.37 1.61
CA ARG A 34 -50.57 43.02 2.60
C ARG A 34 -49.11 42.52 2.50
N PRO A 35 -48.09 43.35 2.83
CA PRO A 35 -46.73 42.86 3.02
C PRO A 35 -46.55 42.21 4.40
N SER A 36 -45.76 41.14 4.45
CA SER A 36 -45.38 40.44 5.69
C SER A 36 -43.96 40.82 6.10
N ASP A 37 -43.85 41.62 7.16
CA ASP A 37 -42.60 42.09 7.80
C ASP A 37 -41.85 41.00 8.62
N GLY A 38 -41.98 39.73 8.25
CA GLY A 38 -41.51 38.60 9.06
C GLY A 38 -40.06 38.16 8.83
N ILE A 39 -39.46 38.50 7.68
CA ILE A 39 -38.20 37.89 7.24
C ILE A 39 -36.97 38.73 7.61
N ALA A 40 -37.09 40.07 7.68
CA ALA A 40 -35.96 40.95 7.98
C ALA A 40 -35.50 40.92 9.46
N LYS A 41 -36.35 40.45 10.39
CA LYS A 41 -36.01 40.39 11.83
C LYS A 41 -35.24 39.14 12.24
N ARG A 42 -35.34 38.02 11.50
CA ARG A 42 -34.58 36.79 11.83
C ARG A 42 -33.14 36.80 11.35
N THR A 43 -32.85 37.46 10.23
CA THR A 43 -31.48 37.58 9.71
C THR A 43 -30.63 38.53 10.54
N ARG A 44 -31.22 39.53 11.22
CA ARG A 44 -30.46 40.47 12.06
C ARG A 44 -30.07 39.90 13.43
N ALA A 45 -30.83 38.95 13.96
CA ALA A 45 -30.54 38.31 15.25
C ALA A 45 -29.43 37.25 15.15
N HIS A 46 -29.29 36.58 14.00
CA HIS A 46 -28.28 35.54 13.81
C HIS A 46 -26.87 36.12 13.57
N VAL A 47 -26.77 37.23 12.83
CA VAL A 47 -25.49 37.91 12.56
C VAL A 47 -24.91 38.57 13.81
N SER A 48 -25.75 38.95 14.79
CA SER A 48 -25.28 39.55 16.05
C SER A 48 -24.72 38.54 17.04
N LEU A 49 -25.08 37.25 16.94
CA LEU A 49 -24.58 36.21 17.83
C LEU A 49 -23.21 35.70 17.38
N GLU A 50 -22.98 35.61 16.07
CA GLU A 50 -21.69 35.20 15.50
C GLU A 50 -20.61 36.28 15.65
N ALA A 51 -20.98 37.57 15.63
CA ALA A 51 -20.04 38.66 15.88
C ALA A 51 -19.55 38.69 17.35
N GLN A 52 -20.43 38.39 18.32
CA GLN A 52 -20.07 38.35 19.74
C GLN A 52 -19.14 37.17 20.06
N GLN A 53 -19.34 36.01 19.39
CA GLN A 53 -18.49 34.83 19.57
C GLN A 53 -17.08 35.00 19.00
N LEU A 54 -16.90 35.88 18.02
CA LEU A 54 -15.60 36.23 17.46
C LEU A 54 -14.82 37.22 18.33
N GLU A 55 -15.51 38.22 18.92
CA GLU A 55 -14.89 39.15 19.88
C GLU A 55 -14.44 38.43 21.16
N ASP A 56 -15.21 37.46 21.66
CA ASP A 56 -14.85 36.66 22.84
C ASP A 56 -13.65 35.72 22.57
N LEU A 57 -13.46 35.30 21.30
CA LEU A 57 -12.32 34.47 20.90
C LEU A 57 -11.03 35.29 20.70
N GLU A 58 -11.13 36.51 20.15
CA GLU A 58 -10.00 37.44 20.06
C GLU A 58 -9.57 37.94 21.45
N ALA A 59 -10.51 38.12 22.39
CA ALA A 59 -10.21 38.49 23.77
C ALA A 59 -9.49 37.38 24.56
N MET A 60 -9.76 36.11 24.27
CA MET A 60 -9.02 34.99 24.87
C MET A 60 -7.59 34.87 24.32
N LEU A 61 -7.38 35.14 23.03
CA LEU A 61 -6.06 35.02 22.39
C LEU A 61 -5.14 36.21 22.68
N ALA A 62 -5.70 37.37 23.07
CA ALA A 62 -4.93 38.54 23.48
C ALA A 62 -4.45 38.49 24.95
N SER A 63 -4.81 37.46 25.71
CA SER A 63 -4.51 37.34 27.15
C SER A 63 -3.16 36.71 27.50
N ASP A 64 -2.48 36.04 26.56
CA ASP A 64 -1.31 35.18 26.86
C ASP A 64 0.00 35.62 26.17
N SER A 65 0.10 36.88 25.72
CA SER A 65 1.31 37.38 25.06
C SER A 65 1.89 38.62 25.73
N ASP A 66 2.36 38.48 26.98
CA ASP A 66 3.32 39.39 27.58
C ASP A 66 4.43 38.58 28.27
N GLY A 67 5.51 38.35 27.52
CA GLY A 67 6.67 37.63 28.04
C GLY A 67 7.80 37.55 27.02
N GLU A 68 8.75 38.49 27.14
CA GLU A 68 10.14 38.40 26.68
C GLU A 68 10.43 38.74 25.21
N ARG A 69 10.79 40.01 25.05
CA ARG A 69 11.58 40.55 23.94
C ARG A 69 12.86 41.10 24.56
N GLU A 70 14.03 40.57 24.22
CA GLU A 70 15.30 41.30 24.13
C GLU A 70 16.41 40.42 23.53
N GLY A 71 17.13 40.92 22.51
CA GLY A 71 18.26 40.20 21.91
C GLY A 71 18.52 40.57 20.45
N GLU A 72 18.81 41.84 20.18
CA GLU A 72 19.07 42.40 18.85
C GLU A 72 20.56 42.30 18.44
N GLN A 73 20.78 42.22 17.11
CA GLN A 73 21.92 42.76 16.33
C GLN A 73 23.27 42.00 16.26
N HIS A 74 23.58 41.42 15.09
CA HIS A 74 24.45 42.02 14.06
C HIS A 74 24.74 41.03 12.90
N VAL A 75 24.30 41.36 11.68
CA VAL A 75 24.78 40.73 10.43
C VAL A 75 25.37 41.79 9.52
N ALA A 76 26.67 41.68 9.26
CA ALA A 76 27.40 42.48 8.28
C ALA A 76 27.52 41.72 6.95
N LYS A 77 27.06 42.40 5.88
CA LYS A 77 27.28 42.17 4.45
C LYS A 77 28.66 41.60 4.08
N ARG A 78 28.68 40.58 3.20
CA ARG A 78 29.62 40.51 2.06
C ARG A 78 28.97 39.87 0.82
N ARG A 79 29.38 40.39 -0.35
CA ARG A 79 28.93 40.12 -1.72
C ARG A 79 29.82 39.04 -2.41
N PRO A 80 29.48 38.57 -3.63
CA PRO A 80 29.72 37.20 -4.08
C PRO A 80 31.07 37.01 -4.80
N GLY A 81 31.62 35.80 -4.64
CA GLY A 81 32.74 35.27 -5.41
C GLY A 81 32.27 34.10 -6.28
N ARG A 82 32.60 34.21 -7.56
CA ARG A 82 32.35 33.30 -8.67
C ARG A 82 33.53 32.34 -8.76
N GLU A 83 33.32 31.03 -8.86
CA GLU A 83 34.22 30.13 -9.61
C GLU A 83 33.60 28.75 -9.84
N ALA A 84 33.92 28.22 -11.03
CA ALA A 84 33.52 26.92 -11.54
C ALA A 84 34.45 25.82 -10.97
N GLY A 85 33.92 24.61 -10.80
CA GLY A 85 34.71 23.43 -10.47
C GLY A 85 33.92 22.16 -10.76
N GLU A 86 34.45 21.37 -11.69
CA GLU A 86 33.97 20.06 -12.13
C GLU A 86 34.09 18.97 -11.04
N ALA A 87 33.32 17.90 -11.25
CA ALA A 87 33.60 16.51 -10.89
C ALA A 87 33.65 16.12 -9.39
N GLY A 88 32.73 15.24 -9.02
CA GLY A 88 32.74 14.49 -7.76
C GLY A 88 31.56 13.53 -7.69
N GLU A 89 31.71 12.36 -8.33
CA GLU A 89 30.93 11.16 -8.02
C GLU A 89 31.20 10.76 -6.56
N GLU A 90 30.24 10.88 -5.65
CA GLU A 90 30.28 10.14 -4.38
C GLU A 90 28.87 9.77 -3.88
N GLY A 91 28.63 8.46 -3.81
CA GLY A 91 28.00 7.84 -2.65
C GLY A 91 26.48 7.83 -2.55
N GLU A 92 25.79 7.13 -3.46
CA GLU A 92 24.45 6.64 -3.16
C GLU A 92 24.56 5.61 -2.02
N LYS A 93 24.05 5.99 -0.83
CA LYS A 93 24.06 5.16 0.37
C LYS A 93 23.32 3.85 0.12
N GLN A 94 24.08 2.77 -0.07
CA GLN A 94 23.56 1.41 -0.03
C GLN A 94 22.89 1.19 1.32
N GLN A 95 21.57 1.02 1.35
CA GLN A 95 20.91 0.37 2.49
C GLN A 95 21.32 -1.10 2.46
N LEU A 96 22.39 -1.40 3.20
CA LEU A 96 22.81 -2.77 3.49
C LEU A 96 21.65 -3.45 4.23
N THR A 97 21.12 -4.52 3.63
CA THR A 97 20.36 -5.53 4.37
C THR A 97 21.40 -6.33 5.15
N GLU A 98 21.80 -5.81 6.30
CA GLU A 98 22.70 -6.54 7.18
C GLU A 98 21.92 -7.65 7.90
N TRP A 99 22.54 -8.82 7.95
CA TRP A 99 22.05 -9.91 8.78
C TRP A 99 22.36 -9.57 10.23
N VAL A 100 21.35 -9.09 10.96
CA VAL A 100 21.49 -8.84 12.39
C VAL A 100 21.39 -10.18 13.13
N VAL A 101 22.42 -10.51 13.90
CA VAL A 101 22.41 -11.71 14.75
C VAL A 101 21.23 -11.61 15.72
N LEU A 102 20.42 -12.66 15.89
CA LEU A 102 19.24 -12.62 16.76
C LEU A 102 19.57 -12.22 18.21
N ALA A 103 20.79 -12.50 18.68
CA ALA A 103 21.29 -12.03 19.98
C ALA A 103 21.40 -10.49 20.09
N ALA A 104 21.43 -9.76 18.97
CA ALA A 104 21.30 -8.30 18.93
C ALA A 104 19.84 -7.83 18.85
N LEU A 105 18.90 -8.76 18.61
CA LEU A 105 17.45 -8.51 18.56
C LEU A 105 16.74 -8.88 19.88
N ARG A 106 17.33 -9.73 20.72
CA ARG A 106 16.77 -10.14 22.03
C ARG A 106 17.88 -10.45 23.03
N PRO A 107 17.68 -10.18 24.34
CA PRO A 107 18.62 -10.64 25.36
C PRO A 107 18.68 -12.18 25.39
N PRO A 108 19.87 -12.77 25.61
CA PRO A 108 19.98 -14.21 25.79
C PRO A 108 19.22 -14.63 27.07
N PRO A 109 18.45 -15.71 27.02
CA PRO A 109 17.76 -16.23 28.20
C PRO A 109 18.76 -16.64 29.28
N PRO A 110 18.36 -16.66 30.57
CA PRO A 110 19.23 -17.07 31.65
C PRO A 110 19.74 -18.50 31.43
N PRO A 111 20.99 -18.81 31.84
CA PRO A 111 21.56 -20.14 31.67
C PRO A 111 20.75 -21.17 32.48
N PRO A 112 20.56 -22.39 31.96
CA PRO A 112 19.83 -23.42 32.67
C PRO A 112 20.59 -23.90 33.94
N PRO A 113 19.90 -24.41 34.97
CA PRO A 113 20.54 -24.87 36.20
C PRO A 113 21.57 -25.98 35.95
N ASP A 114 22.67 -26.00 36.70
CA ASP A 114 23.71 -27.02 36.55
C ASP A 114 23.14 -28.45 36.67
N GLY A 115 23.58 -29.35 35.76
CA GLY A 115 23.20 -30.77 35.78
C GLY A 115 21.81 -31.10 35.25
N TRP A 116 21.03 -30.12 34.78
CA TRP A 116 19.65 -30.33 34.29
C TRP A 116 19.53 -31.40 33.19
N LEU A 117 20.51 -31.50 32.28
CA LEU A 117 20.53 -32.50 31.21
C LEU A 117 20.53 -33.94 31.75
N GLY A 118 20.98 -34.17 32.99
CA GLY A 118 20.94 -35.48 33.62
C GLY A 118 19.51 -36.04 33.73
N ALA A 119 18.53 -35.17 33.94
CA ALA A 119 17.13 -35.54 34.15
C ALA A 119 16.32 -35.74 32.84
N VAL A 120 16.83 -35.22 31.71
CA VAL A 120 16.14 -35.28 30.42
C VAL A 120 16.14 -36.70 29.84
N GLY A 121 15.00 -37.22 29.39
CA GLY A 121 14.85 -38.49 28.70
C GLY A 121 15.18 -38.42 27.20
N ILE A 122 15.47 -39.58 26.59
CA ILE A 122 15.43 -39.69 25.11
C ILE A 122 13.97 -39.55 24.70
N GLY A 123 13.69 -38.66 23.74
CA GLY A 123 12.35 -38.30 23.31
C GLY A 123 11.82 -37.00 23.91
N ASP A 124 12.49 -36.45 24.92
CA ASP A 124 12.09 -35.19 25.53
C ASP A 124 12.35 -34.02 24.57
N PRO A 125 11.42 -33.05 24.51
CA PRO A 125 11.65 -31.81 23.78
C PRO A 125 12.69 -30.98 24.53
N LEU A 126 13.53 -30.30 23.76
CA LEU A 126 14.58 -29.38 24.18
C LEU A 126 14.62 -28.19 23.22
N GLU A 127 15.42 -27.18 23.55
CA GLU A 127 15.77 -26.15 22.59
C GLU A 127 17.27 -26.16 22.31
N LEU A 128 17.62 -25.96 21.03
CA LEU A 128 18.98 -25.89 20.53
C LEU A 128 19.31 -24.45 20.12
N LEU A 129 20.40 -23.89 20.66
CA LEU A 129 20.95 -22.63 20.19
C LEU A 129 21.63 -22.84 18.82
N HIS A 130 21.02 -22.32 17.76
CA HIS A 130 21.53 -22.36 16.40
C HIS A 130 21.27 -21.03 15.70
N GLU A 131 22.30 -20.49 15.05
CA GLU A 131 22.24 -19.17 14.36
C GLU A 131 21.74 -18.02 15.24
N GLY A 132 22.07 -18.06 16.54
CA GLY A 132 21.68 -17.03 17.51
C GLY A 132 20.24 -17.16 18.03
N GLY A 133 19.47 -18.15 17.57
CA GLY A 133 18.12 -18.45 18.06
C GLY A 133 18.00 -19.81 18.71
N TRP A 134 16.97 -19.97 19.55
CA TRP A 134 16.62 -21.22 20.20
C TRP A 134 15.57 -21.95 19.35
N TRP A 135 15.90 -23.18 18.95
CA TRP A 135 15.07 -23.96 18.03
C TRP A 135 14.52 -25.22 18.70
N PRO A 136 13.25 -25.58 18.45
CA PRO A 136 12.65 -26.80 18.96
C PRO A 136 13.36 -28.04 18.43
N VAL A 137 13.93 -28.84 19.34
CA VAL A 137 14.55 -30.12 19.02
C VAL A 137 14.09 -31.22 19.96
N VAL A 138 14.25 -32.48 19.53
CA VAL A 138 13.97 -33.66 20.35
C VAL A 138 15.27 -34.40 20.61
N LEU A 139 15.52 -34.77 21.86
CA LEU A 139 16.72 -35.54 22.20
C LEU A 139 16.59 -36.98 21.68
N ARG A 140 17.48 -37.40 20.78
CA ARG A 140 17.47 -38.75 20.18
C ARG A 140 18.48 -39.70 20.82
N GLN A 141 19.70 -39.24 21.10
CA GLN A 141 20.75 -40.10 21.70
C GLN A 141 21.71 -39.32 22.59
N ARG A 142 22.38 -40.04 23.50
CA ARG A 142 23.47 -39.54 24.35
C ARG A 142 24.71 -40.36 24.06
N LYS A 143 25.84 -39.69 23.82
CA LYS A 143 27.13 -40.34 23.63
C LYS A 143 28.08 -39.92 24.74
N ARG A 144 28.40 -40.88 25.61
CA ARG A 144 29.52 -40.71 26.55
C ARG A 144 30.82 -40.67 25.74
N PRO A 145 31.74 -39.74 26.04
CA PRO A 145 33.07 -39.79 25.46
C PRO A 145 33.65 -41.15 25.81
N ALA A 146 34.10 -41.90 24.80
CA ALA A 146 34.74 -43.18 25.02
C ALA A 146 35.89 -42.93 25.99
N ALA A 147 35.81 -43.50 27.20
CA ALA A 147 36.82 -43.33 28.22
C ALA A 147 38.16 -43.62 27.56
N SER A 148 38.98 -42.58 27.33
CA SER A 148 40.22 -42.74 26.60
C SER A 148 41.04 -43.70 27.43
N SER A 149 41.14 -44.95 27.00
CA SER A 149 41.97 -45.97 27.61
C SER A 149 43.42 -45.59 27.36
N LYS A 150 43.90 -44.57 28.09
CA LYS A 150 45.31 -44.25 28.22
C LYS A 150 45.94 -45.43 28.96
N LYS A 151 46.49 -46.35 28.16
CA LYS A 151 47.53 -47.29 28.60
C LYS A 151 48.52 -46.49 29.45
N LYS A 152 48.69 -46.91 30.71
CA LYS A 152 49.79 -46.53 31.58
C LYS A 152 51.09 -46.64 30.77
N SER A 153 51.70 -45.50 30.44
CA SER A 153 53.13 -45.42 30.21
C SER A 153 53.70 -44.64 31.38
N ALA A 154 54.37 -45.37 32.26
CA ALA A 154 55.11 -44.83 33.37
C ALA A 154 56.37 -44.13 32.82
N VAL A 155 56.47 -42.81 32.95
CA VAL A 155 57.74 -42.08 32.94
C VAL A 155 57.64 -40.94 33.95
N LEU A 156 58.71 -40.80 34.73
CA LEU A 156 58.92 -39.90 35.88
C LEU A 156 58.80 -38.39 35.58
N PRO A 157 58.70 -37.55 36.62
CA PRO A 157 58.39 -36.13 36.52
C PRO A 157 59.66 -35.30 36.34
N THR A 158 59.61 -34.27 35.48
CA THR A 158 60.60 -33.19 35.56
C THR A 158 60.01 -31.84 35.15
N ALA A 159 60.21 -30.87 36.05
CA ALA A 159 60.36 -29.44 35.78
C ALA A 159 59.24 -28.70 35.03
N ARG A 160 58.16 -28.33 35.74
CA ARG A 160 57.34 -27.17 35.34
C ARG A 160 56.64 -26.45 36.49
N GLN A 161 57.30 -26.40 37.65
CA GLN A 161 56.85 -25.64 38.82
C GLN A 161 57.68 -24.36 39.09
N ALA A 162 58.53 -23.95 38.15
CA ALA A 162 59.46 -22.81 38.36
C ALA A 162 59.12 -21.54 37.57
N ALA A 163 57.87 -21.33 37.12
CA ALA A 163 57.51 -20.12 36.35
C ALA A 163 56.19 -19.46 36.80
N ARG A 164 55.79 -19.65 38.07
CA ARG A 164 54.57 -19.05 38.64
C ARG A 164 54.83 -17.93 39.65
N GLN A 165 56.03 -17.35 39.66
CA GLN A 165 56.36 -16.22 40.52
C GLN A 165 57.24 -15.21 39.77
N THR A 166 56.62 -14.44 38.85
CA THR A 166 57.05 -13.09 38.49
C THR A 166 55.97 -12.48 37.58
N ALA A 167 55.72 -11.17 37.76
CA ALA A 167 54.74 -10.33 37.08
C ALA A 167 53.33 -10.29 37.69
N ALA A 168 53.28 -9.87 38.96
CA ALA A 168 52.31 -8.87 39.36
C ALA A 168 52.94 -7.49 39.12
N ALA A 169 52.12 -6.53 38.66
CA ALA A 169 52.36 -5.09 38.46
C ALA A 169 52.46 -4.67 36.98
N GLU A 170 51.29 -4.37 36.39
CA GLU A 170 51.03 -3.08 35.73
C GLU A 170 49.52 -2.97 35.46
N GLY A 171 48.93 -1.87 35.92
CA GLY A 171 47.50 -1.62 35.86
C GLY A 171 47.03 -1.30 34.44
N ALA A 172 46.05 -2.07 33.98
CA ALA A 172 45.22 -1.74 32.84
C ALA A 172 43.74 -1.79 33.28
N PRO A 173 42.88 -0.89 32.78
CA PRO A 173 41.48 -0.87 33.17
C PRO A 173 40.76 -2.15 32.73
N ALA A 174 39.91 -2.66 33.62
CA ALA A 174 39.16 -3.89 33.47
C ALA A 174 38.30 -3.85 32.19
N ALA A 175 38.71 -4.63 31.19
CA ALA A 175 37.77 -5.13 30.21
C ALA A 175 36.84 -6.11 30.92
N THR A 176 35.54 -5.92 30.78
CA THR A 176 34.50 -6.82 31.25
C THR A 176 34.70 -8.18 30.57
N GLU A 177 35.44 -9.08 31.22
CA GLU A 177 35.54 -10.48 30.79
C GLU A 177 34.15 -11.10 30.87
N ALA A 178 33.66 -11.59 29.72
CA ALA A 178 32.46 -12.42 29.66
C ALA A 178 32.58 -13.58 30.67
N PRO A 179 31.49 -13.95 31.37
CA PRO A 179 31.53 -14.98 32.38
C PRO A 179 32.13 -16.28 31.81
N ALA A 180 33.17 -16.78 32.48
CA ALA A 180 33.85 -18.02 32.09
C ALA A 180 32.81 -19.16 31.96
N GLN A 181 32.73 -19.76 30.78
CA GLN A 181 31.80 -20.87 30.54
C GLN A 181 32.07 -22.02 31.52
N PRO A 182 31.01 -22.64 32.10
CA PRO A 182 31.19 -23.77 33.00
C PRO A 182 31.88 -24.94 32.27
N PRO A 183 32.70 -25.74 32.97
CA PRO A 183 33.41 -26.86 32.37
C PRO A 183 32.41 -27.85 31.76
N SER A 184 32.53 -28.12 30.45
CA SER A 184 31.64 -29.03 29.76
C SER A 184 31.81 -30.47 30.27
N ASP A 185 30.68 -31.17 30.42
CA ASP A 185 30.60 -32.58 30.86
C ASP A 185 31.20 -33.57 29.84
N GLY A 186 31.64 -33.07 28.67
CA GLY A 186 32.16 -33.85 27.56
C GLY A 186 31.14 -34.77 26.89
N LEU A 187 29.85 -34.69 27.29
CA LEU A 187 28.78 -35.47 26.70
C LEU A 187 28.36 -34.83 25.37
N LYS A 188 28.14 -35.67 24.35
CA LYS A 188 27.51 -35.24 23.10
C LYS A 188 26.08 -35.74 23.04
N TYR A 189 25.20 -34.90 22.54
CA TYR A 189 23.76 -35.14 22.45
C TYR A 189 23.35 -35.13 20.97
N LEU A 190 22.67 -36.16 20.51
CA LEU A 190 22.10 -36.21 19.17
C LEU A 190 20.68 -35.68 19.24
N VAL A 191 20.40 -34.60 18.53
CA VAL A 191 19.08 -33.96 18.52
C VAL A 191 18.52 -33.92 17.11
N SER A 192 17.19 -33.96 16.97
CA SER A 192 16.50 -33.75 15.69
C SER A 192 15.56 -32.56 15.76
N ALA A 193 15.48 -31.75 14.70
CA ALA A 193 14.50 -30.67 14.62
C ALA A 193 13.06 -31.20 14.73
N GLN A 194 12.22 -30.57 15.55
CA GLN A 194 10.85 -31.04 15.77
C GLN A 194 9.99 -30.98 14.49
N ALA A 195 10.22 -29.97 13.64
CA ALA A 195 9.53 -29.81 12.36
C ALA A 195 10.11 -30.68 11.23
N ASN A 196 11.28 -31.28 11.43
CA ASN A 196 11.97 -32.08 10.41
C ASN A 196 12.81 -33.18 11.06
N GLU A 197 12.19 -34.33 11.32
CA GLU A 197 12.81 -35.45 12.03
C GLU A 197 14.05 -36.03 11.33
N HIS A 198 14.21 -35.77 10.03
CA HIS A 198 15.36 -36.23 9.24
C HIS A 198 16.60 -35.36 9.42
N LEU A 199 16.47 -34.14 9.96
CA LEU A 199 17.59 -33.27 10.26
C LEU A 199 18.13 -33.58 11.66
N VAL A 200 19.23 -34.32 11.73
CA VAL A 200 19.83 -34.80 12.98
C VAL A 200 21.26 -34.28 13.15
N GLN A 201 21.58 -33.73 14.33
CA GLN A 201 22.89 -33.13 14.61
C GLN A 201 23.42 -33.51 16.01
N TRP A 202 24.72 -33.78 16.10
CA TRP A 202 25.41 -33.92 17.38
C TRP A 202 25.80 -32.54 17.93
N VAL A 203 25.42 -32.26 19.17
CA VAL A 203 25.63 -30.98 19.86
C VAL A 203 26.20 -31.18 21.26
N GLU A 204 26.79 -30.13 21.82
CA GLU A 204 27.34 -30.12 23.20
C GLU A 204 26.28 -29.64 24.20
N SER A 205 26.48 -29.91 25.49
CA SER A 205 25.54 -29.51 26.55
C SER A 205 25.30 -28.00 26.62
N GLY A 206 26.31 -27.19 26.32
CA GLY A 206 26.23 -25.72 26.42
C GLY A 206 25.33 -25.03 25.39
N VAL A 207 24.87 -25.73 24.35
CA VAL A 207 23.95 -25.19 23.34
C VAL A 207 22.53 -25.74 23.48
N LEU A 208 22.26 -26.50 24.55
CA LEU A 208 20.93 -27.02 24.86
C LEU A 208 20.35 -26.30 26.08
N ARG A 209 19.04 -26.17 26.11
CA ARG A 209 18.28 -25.77 27.32
C ARG A 209 16.97 -26.57 27.44
N PRO A 210 16.37 -26.64 28.65
CA PRO A 210 15.06 -27.27 28.81
C PRO A 210 14.03 -26.62 27.89
N TRP A 211 13.13 -27.41 27.34
CA TRP A 211 11.99 -26.89 26.60
C TRP A 211 11.14 -25.98 27.50
N SER A 212 11.12 -24.69 27.18
CA SER A 212 10.49 -23.61 27.95
C SER A 212 8.96 -23.59 27.90
N SER A 213 8.27 -24.71 27.63
CA SER A 213 6.83 -24.72 27.32
C SER A 213 5.87 -24.44 28.47
N ALA A 214 6.31 -23.85 29.57
CA ALA A 214 5.44 -23.59 30.71
C ALA A 214 5.30 -22.11 31.08
N GLU A 215 6.26 -21.23 30.81
CA GLU A 215 6.15 -19.86 31.38
C GLU A 215 6.76 -18.73 30.56
N VAL A 216 7.82 -18.97 29.77
CA VAL A 216 8.52 -17.89 29.03
C VAL A 216 7.99 -17.72 27.60
N ASP A 217 7.34 -18.74 27.03
CA ASP A 217 6.84 -18.74 25.64
C ASP A 217 5.33 -19.01 25.51
N ARG A 218 4.52 -18.68 26.53
CA ARG A 218 3.18 -18.21 26.12
C ARG A 218 3.48 -16.96 25.31
N PRO A 219 3.07 -16.87 24.02
CA PRO A 219 3.18 -15.60 23.32
C PRO A 219 2.61 -14.56 24.28
N PRO A 220 3.36 -13.48 24.58
CA PRO A 220 2.84 -12.44 25.46
C PRO A 220 1.42 -12.16 24.96
N PRO A 221 0.43 -12.05 25.87
CA PRO A 221 -0.94 -11.86 25.45
C PRO A 221 -0.94 -10.77 24.36
N PRO A 222 -1.70 -10.97 23.27
CA PRO A 222 -1.70 -9.96 22.24
C PRO A 222 -2.05 -8.63 22.91
N PRO A 223 -1.40 -7.55 22.51
CA PRO A 223 -1.69 -6.25 23.08
C PRO A 223 -3.18 -5.95 22.95
N PRO A 224 -3.78 -5.18 23.88
CA PRO A 224 -5.19 -4.83 23.82
C PRO A 224 -5.57 -4.26 22.46
N ALA A 225 -6.82 -4.46 22.02
CA ALA A 225 -7.26 -4.07 20.69
C ALA A 225 -7.13 -2.55 20.44
N GLU A 226 -7.15 -1.77 21.52
CA GLU A 226 -6.95 -0.33 21.59
C GLU A 226 -5.48 0.10 21.61
N TRP A 227 -4.53 -0.83 21.75
CA TRP A 227 -3.11 -0.51 21.75
C TRP A 227 -2.64 -0.10 20.37
N VAL A 228 -2.09 1.11 20.27
CA VAL A 228 -1.49 1.59 19.03
C VAL A 228 -0.03 1.18 19.02
N TRP A 229 0.42 0.55 17.93
CA TRP A 229 1.81 0.14 17.76
C TRP A 229 2.71 1.38 17.56
N PRO A 230 3.80 1.53 18.33
CA PRO A 230 4.81 2.55 18.05
C PRO A 230 5.52 2.25 16.73
N ARG A 231 6.09 3.29 16.12
CA ARG A 231 6.93 3.19 14.92
C ARG A 231 8.36 3.58 15.26
N GLU A 232 9.30 3.07 14.48
CA GLU A 232 10.68 3.57 14.53
C GLU A 232 10.71 5.08 14.28
N GLY A 233 11.34 5.82 15.19
CA GLY A 233 11.37 7.27 15.24
C GLY A 233 10.28 7.93 16.10
N ASP A 234 9.29 7.19 16.60
CA ASP A 234 8.31 7.75 17.53
C ASP A 234 9.00 8.10 18.87
N GLU A 235 8.67 9.27 19.41
CA GLU A 235 9.05 9.68 20.76
C GLU A 235 8.04 9.11 21.78
N ILE A 236 8.56 8.46 22.82
CA ILE A 236 7.81 7.78 23.88
C ILE A 236 8.37 8.16 25.25
N GLU A 237 7.63 7.90 26.32
CA GLU A 237 8.17 7.88 27.68
C GLU A 237 8.23 6.44 28.16
N VAL A 238 9.36 6.06 28.76
CA VAL A 238 9.58 4.71 29.30
C VAL A 238 9.87 4.75 30.79
N GLU A 239 9.38 3.72 31.49
CA GLU A 239 9.60 3.55 32.92
C GLU A 239 11.05 3.09 33.19
N VAL A 240 11.84 3.89 33.93
CA VAL A 240 13.22 3.55 34.31
C VAL A 240 13.36 3.51 35.82
N GLU A 241 13.83 2.38 36.35
CA GLU A 241 14.18 2.23 37.76
C GLU A 241 15.57 2.86 38.04
N ASP A 242 15.60 3.94 38.82
CA ASP A 242 16.81 4.57 39.35
C ASP A 242 16.88 4.40 40.87
N GLY A 243 17.54 3.33 41.30
CA GLY A 243 17.60 2.93 42.71
C GLY A 243 16.22 2.56 43.24
N ASP A 244 15.75 3.29 44.25
CA ASP A 244 14.41 3.08 44.86
C ASP A 244 13.31 3.95 44.22
N ARG A 245 13.60 4.58 43.06
CA ARG A 245 12.66 5.48 42.38
C ARG A 245 12.39 5.02 40.96
N THR A 246 11.12 5.08 40.57
CA THR A 246 10.69 5.00 39.18
C THR A 246 10.66 6.40 38.57
N VAL A 247 11.36 6.60 37.46
CA VAL A 247 11.36 7.86 36.70
C VAL A 247 10.96 7.58 35.26
N TRP A 248 10.05 8.40 34.72
CA TRP A 248 9.68 8.36 33.30
C TRP A 248 10.69 9.14 32.50
N CYS A 249 11.34 8.47 31.54
CA CYS A 249 12.38 9.07 30.71
C CYS A 249 11.90 9.17 29.25
N PRO A 250 12.14 10.31 28.57
CA PRO A 250 11.91 10.41 27.13
C PRO A 250 12.81 9.43 26.39
N ALA A 251 12.26 8.72 25.42
CA ALA A 251 12.98 7.78 24.58
C ALA A 251 12.49 7.81 23.13
N VAL A 252 13.37 7.44 22.20
CA VAL A 252 13.05 7.35 20.76
C VAL A 252 13.04 5.88 20.35
N VAL A 253 11.94 5.42 19.78
CA VAL A 253 11.81 4.03 19.33
C VAL A 253 12.77 3.76 18.17
N THR A 254 13.64 2.76 18.31
CA THR A 254 14.66 2.39 17.32
C THR A 254 14.34 1.08 16.59
N ALA A 255 13.51 0.20 17.18
CA ALA A 255 13.02 -1.02 16.54
C ALA A 255 11.69 -1.46 17.14
N VAL A 256 10.81 -2.08 16.34
CA VAL A 256 9.55 -2.68 16.82
C VAL A 256 9.38 -4.06 16.21
N LEU A 257 9.21 -5.08 17.07
CA LEU A 257 9.03 -6.47 16.69
C LEU A 257 7.54 -6.84 16.66
N VAL A 258 7.19 -7.83 15.85
CA VAL A 258 5.78 -8.27 15.63
C VAL A 258 5.12 -8.91 16.87
N ASP A 259 5.91 -9.21 17.90
CA ASP A 259 5.51 -9.80 19.17
C ASP A 259 5.44 -8.77 20.31
N SER A 260 5.33 -7.49 19.97
CA SER A 260 5.13 -6.38 20.91
C SER A 260 6.32 -6.03 21.79
N TRP A 261 7.51 -6.46 21.38
CA TRP A 261 8.77 -5.91 21.88
C TRP A 261 9.14 -4.66 21.08
N LEU A 262 9.57 -3.61 21.77
CA LEU A 262 10.14 -2.43 21.16
C LEU A 262 11.48 -2.11 21.80
N ARG A 263 12.42 -1.59 21.00
CA ARG A 263 13.68 -1.05 21.49
C ARG A 263 13.59 0.47 21.44
N ALA A 264 13.99 1.15 22.50
CA ALA A 264 14.04 2.61 22.51
C ALA A 264 15.39 3.13 23.03
N GLU A 265 15.86 4.24 22.47
CA GLU A 265 17.02 4.99 22.94
C GLU A 265 16.55 6.03 23.96
N ILE A 266 16.95 5.86 25.22
CA ILE A 266 16.49 6.61 26.39
C ILE A 266 17.43 7.78 26.63
N ASN A 267 16.85 8.96 26.87
CA ASN A 267 17.58 10.16 27.23
C ASN A 267 17.68 10.30 28.75
N GLY A 268 18.85 9.95 29.31
CA GLY A 268 19.12 9.97 30.75
C GLY A 268 19.15 11.32 31.44
N THR A 269 18.98 12.42 30.69
CA THR A 269 18.95 13.77 31.27
C THR A 269 17.88 13.90 32.35
N ALA A 270 16.76 13.17 32.23
CA ALA A 270 15.68 13.14 33.22
C ALA A 270 16.10 12.54 34.58
N LEU A 271 17.05 11.61 34.60
CA LEU A 271 17.51 10.96 35.84
C LEU A 271 18.39 11.88 36.71
N THR A 272 19.01 12.89 36.09
CA THR A 272 19.95 13.80 36.79
C THR A 272 19.28 14.94 37.55
N GLY A 273 17.98 14.82 37.83
CA GLY A 273 17.12 15.86 38.42
C GLY A 273 17.77 16.65 39.57
N GLY A 274 18.32 17.81 39.22
CA GLY A 274 18.55 18.97 40.09
C GLY A 274 19.48 18.77 41.29
N GLY A 275 20.74 19.21 41.16
CA GLY A 275 21.44 19.77 42.34
C GLY A 275 22.97 19.73 42.35
N GLY A 276 23.62 18.92 41.53
CA GLY A 276 25.09 18.82 41.53
C GLY A 276 25.68 19.35 40.24
N GLY A 277 26.27 20.55 40.25
CA GLY A 277 26.96 21.17 39.10
C GLY A 277 28.27 20.47 38.70
N GLY A 278 28.30 19.14 38.67
CA GLY A 278 29.38 18.38 38.04
C GLY A 278 29.09 18.24 36.55
N GLU A 279 30.12 18.32 35.71
CA GLU A 279 30.08 18.03 34.27
C GLU A 279 29.54 16.60 34.02
N GLY A 280 28.21 16.46 34.01
CA GLY A 280 27.51 15.21 33.75
C GLY A 280 27.35 15.04 32.24
N GLY A 281 28.07 14.08 31.67
CA GLY A 281 27.89 13.68 30.28
C GLY A 281 26.46 13.21 30.04
N SER A 282 25.86 13.64 28.93
CA SER A 282 24.57 13.14 28.45
C SER A 282 24.66 11.62 28.28
N SER A 283 24.09 10.86 29.21
CA SER A 283 24.01 9.41 29.11
C SER A 283 22.77 9.04 28.32
N THR A 284 22.94 8.73 27.04
CA THR A 284 21.93 7.97 26.29
C THR A 284 22.26 6.48 26.38
N TRP A 285 21.25 5.64 26.50
CA TRP A 285 21.39 4.19 26.40
C TRP A 285 20.17 3.60 25.71
N SER A 286 20.25 2.35 25.25
CA SER A 286 19.12 1.68 24.61
C SER A 286 18.66 0.50 25.44
N ASP A 287 17.34 0.34 25.59
CA ASP A 287 16.75 -0.82 26.26
C ASP A 287 15.57 -1.39 25.46
N TRP A 288 15.15 -2.60 25.84
CA TRP A 288 14.03 -3.33 25.27
C TRP A 288 12.85 -3.33 26.24
N PHE A 289 11.66 -3.01 25.71
CA PHE A 289 10.43 -2.88 26.47
C PHE A 289 9.33 -3.74 25.85
N THR A 290 8.38 -4.13 26.68
CA THR A 290 7.14 -4.75 26.24
C THR A 290 5.94 -3.86 26.53
N TRP A 291 4.86 -4.02 25.77
CA TRP A 291 3.59 -3.34 26.06
C TRP A 291 3.03 -3.65 27.45
N GLN A 292 3.43 -4.79 28.04
CA GLN A 292 2.97 -5.19 29.37
C GLN A 292 3.63 -4.37 30.47
N GLU A 293 4.89 -3.98 30.27
CA GLU A 293 5.64 -3.13 31.19
C GLU A 293 5.17 -1.68 31.08
N GLU A 294 5.10 -1.13 29.85
CA GLU A 294 4.76 0.28 29.63
C GLU A 294 3.25 0.58 29.67
N GLY A 295 2.42 -0.46 29.57
CA GLY A 295 0.97 -0.33 29.45
C GLY A 295 0.48 0.17 28.08
N VAL A 296 -0.81 0.50 28.01
CA VAL A 296 -1.49 0.86 26.74
C VAL A 296 -1.24 2.30 26.29
N ASP A 297 -0.66 3.13 27.15
CA ASP A 297 -0.58 4.58 26.98
C ASP A 297 0.86 5.05 27.20
N TRP A 298 1.71 4.66 26.25
CA TRP A 298 3.13 5.02 26.14
C TRP A 298 3.36 6.40 25.50
N ARG A 299 2.27 7.09 25.10
CA ARG A 299 2.27 8.41 24.42
C ARG A 299 2.10 9.58 25.39
N ARG A 300 2.71 9.48 26.55
CA ARG A 300 2.65 10.55 27.55
C ARG A 300 3.78 11.53 27.17
N GLY A 301 3.43 12.75 26.80
CA GLY A 301 4.35 13.78 26.31
C GLY A 301 4.32 14.04 24.79
N GLY A 302 3.71 15.15 24.35
CA GLY A 302 3.89 15.78 23.03
C GLY A 302 3.27 15.12 21.79
N ALA A 303 3.42 13.82 21.57
CA ALA A 303 3.00 13.16 20.31
C ALA A 303 1.47 13.10 20.12
N ALA A 304 0.70 13.07 21.22
CA ALA A 304 -0.76 13.14 21.17
C ALA A 304 -1.26 14.50 20.66
N GLU A 305 -0.51 15.57 20.89
CA GLU A 305 -0.86 16.93 20.45
C GLU A 305 -0.61 17.11 18.95
N ALA A 306 0.53 16.64 18.43
CA ALA A 306 0.82 16.63 16.99
C ALA A 306 -0.16 15.73 16.19
N ALA A 307 -0.49 14.55 16.73
CA ALA A 307 -1.49 13.67 16.10
C ALA A 307 -2.91 14.26 16.16
N ALA A 308 -3.26 14.97 17.24
CA ALA A 308 -4.54 15.67 17.35
C ALA A 308 -4.62 16.84 16.36
N GLU A 309 -3.53 17.57 16.13
CA GLU A 309 -3.44 18.64 15.13
C GLU A 309 -3.61 18.10 13.70
N ASP A 310 -2.94 17.00 13.36
CA ASP A 310 -3.08 16.32 12.06
C ASP A 310 -4.51 15.78 11.84
N ILE A 311 -5.17 15.24 12.88
CA ILE A 311 -6.57 14.79 12.82
C ILE A 311 -7.52 15.98 12.66
N ALA A 312 -7.32 17.06 13.42
CA ALA A 312 -8.10 18.28 13.30
C ALA A 312 -7.99 18.89 11.90
N TRP A 313 -6.78 18.85 11.31
CA TRP A 313 -6.55 19.27 9.94
C TRP A 313 -7.32 18.40 8.92
N ALA A 314 -7.29 17.08 9.07
CA ALA A 314 -8.03 16.16 8.19
C ALA A 314 -9.56 16.40 8.26
N VAL A 315 -10.08 16.72 9.45
CA VAL A 315 -11.48 17.11 9.65
C VAL A 315 -11.79 18.46 9.00
N SER A 316 -10.89 19.45 9.10
CA SER A 316 -11.06 20.75 8.42
C SER A 316 -11.03 20.61 6.89
N ALA A 317 -10.17 19.73 6.35
CA ALA A 317 -10.10 19.43 4.92
C ALA A 317 -11.39 18.77 4.39
N ARG A 318 -12.06 17.94 5.21
CA ARG A 318 -13.38 17.38 4.90
C ARG A 318 -14.42 18.47 4.72
N ASP A 319 -14.45 19.49 5.57
CA ASP A 319 -15.48 20.53 5.51
C ASP A 319 -15.28 21.46 4.29
N ALA A 320 -14.02 21.68 3.87
CA ALA A 320 -13.69 22.35 2.61
C ALA A 320 -14.09 21.55 1.35
N CYS A 321 -14.19 20.21 1.44
CA CYS A 321 -14.53 19.30 0.35
C CYS A 321 -15.92 19.56 -0.27
N LEU A 322 -16.87 20.09 0.50
CA LEU A 322 -18.27 20.20 0.07
C LEU A 322 -18.50 21.27 -1.02
N HIS A 323 -17.47 22.04 -1.42
CA HIS A 323 -17.63 23.27 -2.22
C HIS A 323 -16.77 23.40 -3.50
N SER A 324 -16.04 22.37 -3.97
CA SER A 324 -15.03 22.55 -5.05
C SER A 324 -15.15 21.58 -6.26
N VAL A 325 -14.98 22.09 -7.50
CA VAL A 325 -14.89 21.33 -8.77
C VAL A 325 -13.89 22.02 -9.73
N ASN A 326 -12.80 21.35 -10.19
CA ASN A 326 -12.34 21.22 -11.62
C ASN A 326 -10.92 20.60 -11.89
N THR A 327 -10.73 19.97 -13.07
CA THR A 327 -9.50 19.42 -13.79
C THR A 327 -9.05 17.95 -13.55
N SER A 328 -8.43 17.19 -14.48
CA SER A 328 -8.56 17.03 -15.96
C SER A 328 -8.47 15.54 -16.41
N MET A 329 -7.75 14.65 -15.69
CA MET A 329 -7.91 13.18 -15.86
C MET A 329 -9.16 12.66 -15.13
N SER A 330 -9.52 13.32 -14.03
CA SER A 330 -10.79 13.10 -13.32
C SER A 330 -11.98 13.53 -14.15
N GLU A 331 -11.85 14.47 -15.09
CA GLU A 331 -12.98 15.02 -15.87
C GLU A 331 -13.74 13.95 -16.64
N GLY A 332 -13.07 12.94 -17.20
CA GLY A 332 -13.76 11.84 -17.89
C GLY A 332 -14.68 11.07 -16.95
N MET A 333 -14.17 10.70 -15.78
CA MET A 333 -14.92 9.95 -14.75
C MET A 333 -15.98 10.83 -14.06
N VAL A 334 -15.66 12.09 -13.77
CA VAL A 334 -16.57 13.09 -13.20
C VAL A 334 -17.67 13.44 -14.20
N ARG A 335 -17.36 13.59 -15.49
CA ARG A 335 -18.34 13.82 -16.56
C ARG A 335 -19.21 12.60 -16.79
N LEU A 336 -18.63 11.39 -16.77
CA LEU A 336 -19.41 10.15 -16.82
C LEU A 336 -20.35 10.06 -15.64
N ALA A 337 -19.84 10.30 -14.43
CA ALA A 337 -20.65 10.31 -13.22
C ALA A 337 -21.75 11.37 -13.28
N SER A 338 -21.43 12.61 -13.67
CA SER A 338 -22.40 13.69 -13.86
C SER A 338 -23.49 13.31 -14.89
N THR A 339 -23.08 12.74 -16.03
CA THR A 339 -24.01 12.25 -17.06
C THR A 339 -24.91 11.14 -16.54
N ARG A 340 -24.39 10.30 -15.65
CA ARG A 340 -25.11 9.20 -14.99
C ARG A 340 -25.77 9.60 -13.67
N ARG A 341 -25.61 10.86 -13.24
CA ARG A 341 -26.02 11.38 -11.93
C ARG A 341 -25.51 10.53 -10.77
N LEU A 342 -24.28 10.04 -10.88
CA LEU A 342 -23.58 9.34 -9.81
C LEU A 342 -22.87 10.38 -8.93
N PRO A 343 -22.98 10.28 -7.60
CA PRO A 343 -22.19 11.09 -6.69
C PRO A 343 -20.71 10.69 -6.83
N VAL A 344 -19.82 11.67 -6.82
CA VAL A 344 -18.36 11.47 -6.88
C VAL A 344 -17.70 12.39 -5.89
N VAL A 345 -16.66 11.88 -5.26
CA VAL A 345 -15.71 12.64 -4.45
C VAL A 345 -14.35 12.54 -5.12
N SER A 346 -13.62 13.66 -5.13
CA SER A 346 -12.30 13.79 -5.77
C SER A 346 -11.33 14.36 -4.75
N MET A 347 -10.38 13.54 -4.29
CA MET A 347 -9.35 13.97 -3.34
C MET A 347 -8.56 15.16 -3.88
N MET A 348 -8.29 15.19 -5.18
CA MET A 348 -7.59 16.30 -5.82
C MET A 348 -8.41 17.60 -5.81
N HIS A 349 -9.74 17.55 -5.99
CA HIS A 349 -10.57 18.76 -5.88
C HIS A 349 -10.67 19.29 -4.46
N THR A 350 -10.65 18.39 -3.48
CA THR A 350 -10.70 18.71 -2.06
C THR A 350 -9.37 19.28 -1.56
N LEU A 351 -8.26 18.68 -1.99
CA LEU A 351 -6.93 19.12 -1.60
C LEU A 351 -6.52 20.38 -2.36
N SER A 352 -6.96 20.59 -3.61
CA SER A 352 -6.49 21.72 -4.44
C SER A 352 -6.59 23.10 -3.77
N PRO A 353 -7.71 23.49 -3.13
CA PRO A 353 -7.78 24.75 -2.37
C PRO A 353 -6.77 24.81 -1.21
N LEU A 354 -6.60 23.72 -0.47
CA LEU A 354 -5.64 23.62 0.63
C LEU A 354 -4.20 23.70 0.15
N LEU A 355 -3.91 23.04 -0.98
CA LEU A 355 -2.61 23.07 -1.64
C LEU A 355 -2.31 24.49 -2.17
N ALA A 356 -3.32 25.21 -2.65
CA ALA A 356 -3.18 26.59 -3.12
C ALA A 356 -3.02 27.60 -1.97
N SER A 357 -3.57 27.32 -0.79
CA SER A 357 -3.46 28.19 0.40
C SER A 357 -2.25 27.89 1.28
N THR A 358 -1.59 26.74 1.11
CA THR A 358 -0.40 26.38 1.91
C THR A 358 0.76 27.30 1.50
N PRO A 359 1.36 28.08 2.44
CA PRO A 359 2.48 28.94 2.13
C PRO A 359 3.61 28.13 1.53
N VAL A 360 3.95 28.41 0.27
CA VAL A 360 5.10 27.80 -0.37
C VAL A 360 6.33 28.46 0.23
N GLY A 361 7.01 27.75 1.14
CA GLY A 361 8.30 28.19 1.65
C GLY A 361 9.28 28.52 0.51
N PRO A 362 10.34 29.31 0.75
CA PRO A 362 11.23 29.82 -0.30
C PRO A 362 11.90 28.74 -1.16
N THR A 363 11.89 27.49 -0.70
CA THR A 363 12.42 26.30 -1.38
C THR A 363 11.40 25.57 -2.27
N GLY A 364 10.12 25.95 -2.27
CA GLY A 364 9.07 25.20 -2.97
C GLY A 364 8.66 23.89 -2.29
N SER A 365 9.20 23.58 -1.10
CA SER A 365 9.08 22.24 -0.49
C SER A 365 7.71 21.94 0.12
N GLY A 366 6.96 22.95 0.56
CA GLY A 366 5.72 22.75 1.34
C GLY A 366 4.67 21.89 0.62
N LEU A 367 4.52 22.03 -0.70
CA LEU A 367 3.58 21.22 -1.47
C LEU A 367 4.03 19.75 -1.57
N SER A 368 5.32 19.53 -1.85
CA SER A 368 5.88 18.19 -1.96
C SER A 368 5.83 17.48 -0.62
N GLU A 369 6.16 18.18 0.46
CA GLU A 369 6.13 17.66 1.82
C GLU A 369 4.70 17.29 2.25
N LEU A 370 3.73 18.16 1.99
CA LEU A 370 2.31 17.87 2.26
C LEU A 370 1.82 16.65 1.45
N LEU A 371 2.16 16.57 0.16
CA LEU A 371 1.83 15.39 -0.65
C LEU A 371 2.52 14.14 -0.15
N GLN A 372 3.76 14.23 0.33
CA GLN A 372 4.49 13.10 0.92
C GLN A 372 3.90 12.64 2.26
N ARG A 373 3.22 13.52 3.02
CA ARG A 373 2.46 13.11 4.21
C ARG A 373 1.27 12.21 3.86
N PHE A 374 0.57 12.50 2.76
CA PHE A 374 -0.60 11.71 2.32
C PHE A 374 -0.27 10.57 1.37
N THR A 375 0.85 10.63 0.67
CA THR A 375 1.25 9.65 -0.34
C THR A 375 2.70 9.24 -0.17
N ARG A 376 3.00 7.95 -0.31
CA ARG A 376 4.38 7.45 -0.23
C ARG A 376 5.19 7.79 -1.47
N ASP A 377 4.54 7.79 -2.64
CA ASP A 377 5.18 7.92 -3.95
C ASP A 377 4.32 8.72 -4.93
N TYR A 378 3.54 9.67 -4.42
CA TYR A 378 2.56 10.48 -5.17
C TYR A 378 1.38 9.69 -5.77
N VAL A 379 1.29 8.38 -5.51
CA VAL A 379 0.20 7.52 -6.00
C VAL A 379 -0.43 6.72 -4.86
N HIS A 380 0.38 6.03 -4.06
CA HIS A 380 -0.09 5.18 -2.97
C HIS A 380 -0.27 5.99 -1.70
N PHE A 381 -1.45 5.91 -1.10
CA PHE A 381 -1.72 6.60 0.14
C PHE A 381 -0.87 6.06 1.30
N THR A 382 -0.41 6.97 2.13
CA THR A 382 0.02 6.64 3.50
C THR A 382 -1.22 6.32 4.33
N PHE A 383 -1.02 5.98 5.61
CA PHE A 383 -2.13 5.85 6.56
C PHE A 383 -3.03 7.10 6.57
N TYR A 384 -2.43 8.30 6.63
CA TYR A 384 -3.18 9.56 6.64
C TYR A 384 -3.91 9.82 5.33
N GLY A 385 -3.32 9.48 4.18
CA GLY A 385 -4.01 9.57 2.90
C GLY A 385 -5.23 8.65 2.82
N HIS A 386 -5.11 7.43 3.35
CA HIS A 386 -6.23 6.49 3.45
C HIS A 386 -7.32 6.99 4.40
N LEU A 387 -6.94 7.53 5.56
CA LEU A 387 -7.88 8.10 6.52
C LEU A 387 -8.66 9.28 5.91
N LEU A 388 -7.95 10.21 5.27
CA LEU A 388 -8.59 11.35 4.60
C LEU A 388 -9.55 10.88 3.50
N ALA A 389 -9.13 9.94 2.65
CA ALA A 389 -9.99 9.38 1.61
C ALA A 389 -11.25 8.70 2.19
N ALA A 390 -11.10 8.00 3.33
CA ALA A 390 -12.22 7.37 4.04
C ALA A 390 -13.18 8.42 4.62
N LEU A 391 -12.68 9.46 5.28
CA LEU A 391 -13.49 10.56 5.83
C LEU A 391 -14.27 11.29 4.74
N MET A 392 -13.64 11.53 3.59
CA MET A 392 -14.30 12.15 2.44
C MET A 392 -15.41 11.26 1.86
N LEU A 393 -15.19 9.95 1.80
CA LEU A 393 -16.20 8.99 1.35
C LEU A 393 -17.37 8.89 2.34
N ASP A 394 -17.07 8.86 3.64
CA ASP A 394 -18.08 8.83 4.70
C ASP A 394 -18.99 10.07 4.65
N GLY A 395 -18.40 11.26 4.49
CA GLY A 395 -19.16 12.50 4.30
C GLY A 395 -20.12 12.44 3.10
N LEU A 396 -19.68 11.86 1.97
CA LEU A 396 -20.54 11.66 0.80
C LEU A 396 -21.68 10.68 1.07
N LEU A 397 -21.40 9.58 1.78
CA LEU A 397 -22.40 8.59 2.14
C LEU A 397 -23.44 9.16 3.11
N ALA A 398 -23.00 9.93 4.11
CA ALA A 398 -23.87 10.61 5.06
C ALA A 398 -24.79 11.62 4.36
N GLU A 399 -24.27 12.42 3.43
CA GLU A 399 -25.08 13.37 2.66
C GLU A 399 -26.05 12.66 1.71
N ALA A 400 -25.61 11.58 1.05
CA ALA A 400 -26.48 10.76 0.21
C ALA A 400 -27.63 10.13 1.02
N ALA A 401 -27.35 9.62 2.22
CA ALA A 401 -28.36 9.08 3.13
C ALA A 401 -29.36 10.16 3.57
N ARG A 402 -28.87 11.37 3.90
CA ARG A 402 -29.72 12.51 4.27
C ARG A 402 -30.63 12.95 3.13
N LEU A 403 -30.12 13.01 1.90
CA LEU A 403 -30.90 13.32 0.70
C LEU A 403 -31.94 12.24 0.42
N ALA A 404 -31.57 10.96 0.54
CA ALA A 404 -32.49 9.84 0.38
C ALA A 404 -33.64 9.91 1.40
N ALA A 405 -33.35 10.18 2.67
CA ALA A 405 -34.35 10.36 3.71
C ALA A 405 -35.32 11.51 3.39
N LYS A 406 -34.79 12.66 2.91
CA LYS A 406 -35.63 13.80 2.46
C LYS A 406 -36.51 13.44 1.26
N HIS A 407 -36.03 12.62 0.33
CA HIS A 407 -36.82 12.17 -0.82
C HIS A 407 -37.95 11.22 -0.42
N LEU A 408 -37.63 10.25 0.46
CA LEU A 408 -38.61 9.31 1.03
C LEU A 408 -39.71 10.05 1.81
N ALA A 409 -39.34 11.03 2.64
CA ALA A 409 -40.30 11.86 3.37
C ALA A 409 -41.26 12.65 2.46
N ARG A 410 -40.87 12.91 1.21
CA ARG A 410 -41.69 13.60 0.20
C ARG A 410 -42.53 12.65 -0.66
N GLY A 411 -42.55 11.36 -0.34
CA GLY A 411 -43.24 10.32 -1.14
C GLY A 411 -42.67 10.15 -2.55
N ARG A 412 -41.45 10.65 -2.81
CA ARG A 412 -40.78 10.46 -4.09
C ARG A 412 -39.86 9.27 -3.97
N ASP A 413 -40.15 8.20 -4.69
CA ASP A 413 -39.18 7.12 -4.90
C ASP A 413 -38.08 7.64 -5.84
N PRO A 414 -36.85 7.88 -5.33
CA PRO A 414 -35.76 8.42 -6.13
C PRO A 414 -35.30 7.45 -7.22
N CYS A 415 -35.62 6.14 -7.11
CA CYS A 415 -35.24 5.13 -8.09
C CYS A 415 -36.22 5.01 -9.26
N ARG A 416 -37.44 5.57 -9.16
CA ARG A 416 -38.52 5.31 -10.11
C ARG A 416 -38.38 6.02 -11.47
N ARG A 417 -37.45 6.98 -11.58
CA ARG A 417 -37.08 7.60 -12.86
C ARG A 417 -35.61 7.33 -13.16
N ARG A 418 -35.30 6.09 -13.55
CA ARG A 418 -34.09 5.83 -14.35
C ARG A 418 -34.22 6.77 -15.55
N PRO A 419 -33.32 7.75 -15.76
CA PRO A 419 -33.35 8.52 -16.99
C PRO A 419 -33.26 7.51 -18.12
N SER A 420 -34.35 7.36 -18.88
CA SER A 420 -34.33 6.66 -20.16
C SER A 420 -33.15 7.27 -20.90
N ALA A 421 -32.14 6.44 -21.22
CA ALA A 421 -30.91 6.89 -21.86
C ALA A 421 -31.30 7.88 -22.95
N GLY A 422 -31.03 9.16 -22.70
CA GLY A 422 -31.65 10.24 -23.48
C GLY A 422 -31.33 9.98 -24.93
N THR A 423 -32.36 9.89 -25.76
CA THR A 423 -32.31 9.73 -27.22
C THR A 423 -31.73 10.96 -27.92
N GLY A 424 -30.82 11.68 -27.27
CA GLY A 424 -30.06 12.77 -27.84
C GLY A 424 -29.01 12.24 -28.83
N GLY A 425 -29.50 11.76 -29.98
CA GLY A 425 -28.95 12.02 -31.32
C GLY A 425 -27.53 11.59 -31.69
N GLY A 426 -26.72 11.02 -30.81
CA GLY A 426 -25.37 10.57 -31.14
C GLY A 426 -25.12 9.16 -30.62
N GLU A 427 -25.37 8.16 -31.48
CA GLU A 427 -24.86 6.78 -31.45
C GLU A 427 -24.30 6.21 -30.12
N ALA A 428 -25.00 6.39 -29.01
CA ALA A 428 -24.84 5.55 -27.83
C ALA A 428 -25.61 4.23 -28.09
N GLY A 429 -25.30 3.59 -29.23
CA GLY A 429 -25.80 2.27 -29.57
C GLY A 429 -25.43 1.29 -28.47
N ALA A 430 -26.37 0.39 -28.16
CA ALA A 430 -26.27 -0.67 -27.17
C ALA A 430 -24.81 -1.03 -26.85
N SER A 431 -24.40 -0.74 -25.61
CA SER A 431 -23.04 -0.94 -25.11
C SER A 431 -22.53 -2.29 -25.60
N SER A 432 -21.59 -2.26 -26.54
CA SER A 432 -20.96 -3.49 -27.03
C SER A 432 -20.54 -4.33 -25.84
N PRO A 433 -20.74 -5.66 -25.87
CA PRO A 433 -20.33 -6.52 -24.77
C PRO A 433 -18.87 -6.26 -24.47
N ARG A 434 -18.59 -5.69 -23.31
CA ARG A 434 -17.24 -5.52 -22.79
C ARG A 434 -16.82 -6.86 -22.25
N SER A 435 -15.88 -7.53 -22.90
CA SER A 435 -15.17 -8.63 -22.24
C SER A 435 -14.09 -8.02 -21.36
N CYS A 436 -14.02 -8.50 -20.12
CA CYS A 436 -12.90 -8.26 -19.23
C CYS A 436 -12.52 -9.62 -18.65
N ALA A 437 -11.43 -10.18 -19.16
CA ALA A 437 -10.92 -11.48 -18.74
C ALA A 437 -9.59 -11.24 -18.04
N VAL A 438 -9.49 -11.60 -16.77
CA VAL A 438 -8.30 -11.42 -15.93
C VAL A 438 -7.96 -12.73 -15.25
N GLY A 439 -6.67 -13.07 -15.20
CA GLY A 439 -6.19 -14.24 -14.48
C GLY A 439 -6.84 -15.52 -15.01
N GLU A 440 -7.57 -16.25 -14.17
CA GLU A 440 -8.26 -17.49 -14.60
C GLU A 440 -9.36 -17.26 -15.63
N ALA A 441 -9.99 -16.08 -15.65
CA ALA A 441 -11.01 -15.76 -16.64
C ALA A 441 -10.45 -15.64 -18.07
N LEU A 442 -9.12 -15.65 -18.25
CA LEU A 442 -8.49 -15.80 -19.56
C LEU A 442 -8.60 -17.21 -20.13
N LYS A 443 -8.67 -18.26 -19.29
CA LYS A 443 -8.63 -19.66 -19.73
C LYS A 443 -9.67 -19.97 -20.82
N PRO A 444 -10.95 -19.53 -20.71
CA PRO A 444 -11.95 -19.77 -21.75
C PRO A 444 -11.69 -19.06 -23.08
N LEU A 445 -10.83 -18.03 -23.08
CA LEU A 445 -10.47 -17.30 -24.29
C LEU A 445 -9.23 -17.90 -24.97
N VAL A 446 -8.46 -18.76 -24.30
CA VAL A 446 -7.28 -19.40 -24.90
C VAL A 446 -7.70 -20.57 -25.76
N VAL A 447 -7.52 -20.44 -27.07
CA VAL A 447 -7.83 -21.48 -28.05
C VAL A 447 -6.61 -22.32 -28.43
N GLY A 448 -5.41 -21.89 -28.04
CA GLY A 448 -4.17 -22.64 -28.21
C GLY A 448 -3.00 -21.96 -27.51
N ALA A 449 -2.04 -22.75 -27.05
CA ALA A 449 -0.80 -22.26 -26.45
C ALA A 449 0.36 -23.18 -26.85
N SER A 450 1.43 -22.59 -27.36
CA SER A 450 2.69 -23.26 -27.68
C SER A 450 3.81 -22.55 -26.93
N GLY A 451 4.46 -23.22 -25.98
CA GLY A 451 5.49 -22.59 -25.13
C GLY A 451 4.96 -21.58 -24.09
N PHE A 452 3.65 -21.33 -24.04
CA PHE A 452 2.98 -20.62 -22.95
C PHE A 452 2.32 -21.61 -21.98
N ALA A 453 2.45 -21.36 -20.67
CA ALA A 453 1.78 -22.13 -19.63
C ALA A 453 1.05 -21.21 -18.66
N TYR A 454 -0.14 -21.61 -18.22
CA TYR A 454 -0.85 -20.88 -17.16
C TYR A 454 -0.16 -21.11 -15.82
N THR A 455 0.24 -20.03 -15.15
CA THR A 455 0.91 -20.07 -13.85
C THR A 455 0.37 -18.99 -12.92
N VAL A 456 0.40 -19.28 -11.62
CA VAL A 456 0.17 -18.29 -10.56
C VAL A 456 1.50 -18.05 -9.88
N GLU A 457 2.18 -16.99 -10.29
CA GLU A 457 3.41 -16.55 -9.63
C GLU A 457 3.04 -15.66 -8.45
N TRP A 458 3.88 -15.63 -7.43
CA TRP A 458 3.65 -14.86 -6.22
C TRP A 458 4.66 -13.71 -6.16
N SER A 459 4.21 -12.50 -5.80
CA SER A 459 5.15 -11.44 -5.49
C SER A 459 5.89 -11.72 -4.18
N LEU A 460 6.96 -10.98 -3.90
CA LEU A 460 7.65 -11.02 -2.61
C LEU A 460 6.70 -10.75 -1.43
N GLN A 461 5.66 -9.94 -1.65
CA GLN A 461 4.61 -9.64 -0.68
C GLN A 461 3.52 -10.73 -0.61
N GLY A 462 3.70 -11.88 -1.27
CA GLY A 462 2.72 -12.96 -1.27
C GLY A 462 1.43 -12.65 -2.05
N ASN A 463 1.45 -11.67 -2.97
CA ASN A 463 0.29 -11.40 -3.82
C ASN A 463 0.31 -12.31 -5.07
N PRO A 464 -0.75 -13.09 -5.34
CA PRO A 464 -0.79 -13.94 -6.51
C PRO A 464 -0.97 -13.10 -7.78
N LYS A 465 -0.22 -13.47 -8.83
CA LYS A 465 -0.24 -12.87 -10.17
C LYS A 465 -0.59 -13.96 -11.18
N PRO A 466 -1.88 -14.34 -11.33
CA PRO A 466 -2.31 -15.34 -12.30
C PRO A 466 -2.11 -14.87 -13.76
N GLY A 467 -1.62 -15.75 -14.64
CA GLY A 467 -1.52 -15.45 -16.07
C GLY A 467 -0.82 -16.54 -16.89
N TYR A 468 -0.79 -16.37 -18.21
CA TYR A 468 -0.04 -17.24 -19.12
C TYR A 468 1.38 -16.72 -19.29
N VAL A 469 2.38 -17.55 -19.03
CA VAL A 469 3.81 -17.22 -19.12
C VAL A 469 4.44 -17.98 -20.28
N GLY A 470 5.10 -17.26 -21.19
CA GLY A 470 5.99 -17.80 -22.21
C GLY A 470 7.41 -17.32 -21.97
N GLY A 471 8.40 -18.21 -22.03
CA GLY A 471 9.80 -17.91 -21.69
C GLY A 471 10.81 -18.13 -22.81
N VAL A 472 10.37 -18.58 -23.98
CA VAL A 472 11.25 -18.95 -25.11
C VAL A 472 10.82 -18.17 -26.35
N PRO A 473 11.77 -17.59 -27.12
CA PRO A 473 11.46 -16.97 -28.41
C PRO A 473 10.63 -17.88 -29.32
N GLY A 474 9.60 -17.33 -29.95
CA GLY A 474 8.66 -18.07 -30.79
C GLY A 474 7.53 -18.77 -30.04
N ALA A 475 7.53 -18.79 -28.70
CA ALA A 475 6.35 -19.21 -27.94
C ALA A 475 5.15 -18.33 -28.34
N ALA A 476 3.98 -18.95 -28.50
CA ALA A 476 2.76 -18.31 -29.00
C ALA A 476 1.55 -18.65 -28.13
N LEU A 477 0.74 -17.64 -27.81
CA LEU A 477 -0.55 -17.77 -27.13
C LEU A 477 -1.65 -17.28 -28.06
N HIS A 478 -2.62 -18.14 -28.36
CA HIS A 478 -3.75 -17.82 -29.23
C HIS A 478 -5.01 -17.57 -28.38
N LEU A 479 -5.54 -16.36 -28.47
CA LEU A 479 -6.72 -15.89 -27.76
C LEU A 479 -7.87 -15.68 -28.75
N CYS A 480 -9.10 -15.99 -28.36
CA CYS A 480 -10.29 -15.74 -29.14
C CYS A 480 -11.18 -14.73 -28.42
N GLN A 481 -11.34 -13.55 -29.02
CA GLN A 481 -12.24 -12.52 -28.54
C GLN A 481 -13.57 -12.59 -29.31
N PRO A 482 -14.69 -12.91 -28.65
CA PRO A 482 -16.00 -12.93 -29.30
C PRO A 482 -16.33 -11.60 -29.98
N ARG A 483 -16.96 -11.70 -31.16
CA ARG A 483 -17.38 -10.51 -31.92
C ARG A 483 -18.40 -9.70 -31.11
N PRO A 484 -18.22 -8.37 -30.97
CA PRO A 484 -19.24 -7.54 -30.37
C PRO A 484 -20.52 -7.58 -31.21
N HIS A 485 -21.68 -7.42 -30.55
CA HIS A 485 -22.98 -7.44 -31.22
C HIS A 485 -23.16 -6.28 -32.23
N SER A 486 -22.35 -5.22 -32.13
CA SER A 486 -22.34 -4.12 -33.09
C SER A 486 -21.83 -4.60 -34.46
N ARG A 487 -22.61 -4.32 -35.52
CA ARG A 487 -22.27 -4.69 -36.90
C ARG A 487 -21.12 -3.83 -37.42
N GLY A 488 -19.95 -4.46 -37.56
CA GLY A 488 -18.79 -3.89 -38.25
C GLY A 488 -18.14 -2.73 -37.49
N GLY A 489 -16.96 -2.31 -37.94
CA GLY A 489 -16.27 -1.14 -37.40
C GLY A 489 -14.92 -1.43 -36.76
N ARG A 490 -14.32 -0.37 -36.21
CA ARG A 490 -13.05 -0.43 -35.49
C ARG A 490 -13.31 -0.57 -34.00
N SER A 491 -12.50 -1.37 -33.33
CA SER A 491 -12.52 -1.52 -31.87
C SER A 491 -11.09 -1.48 -31.34
N VAL A 492 -10.96 -1.38 -30.03
CA VAL A 492 -9.69 -1.50 -29.31
C VAL A 492 -9.82 -2.69 -28.38
N ILE A 493 -8.82 -3.57 -28.44
CA ILE A 493 -8.63 -4.65 -27.49
C ILE A 493 -7.34 -4.35 -26.74
N ASP A 494 -7.41 -4.30 -25.41
CA ASP A 494 -6.25 -4.12 -24.55
C ASP A 494 -5.77 -5.47 -24.06
N VAL A 495 -4.50 -5.78 -24.36
CA VAL A 495 -3.81 -6.97 -23.85
C VAL A 495 -3.06 -6.58 -22.59
N GLY A 496 -3.48 -7.09 -21.44
CA GLY A 496 -2.78 -6.91 -20.19
C GLY A 496 -1.62 -7.87 -20.06
N HIS A 497 -0.44 -7.32 -19.80
CA HIS A 497 0.79 -8.07 -19.57
C HIS A 497 1.45 -7.61 -18.27
N LEU A 498 2.25 -8.48 -17.67
CA LEU A 498 3.09 -8.11 -16.54
C LEU A 498 4.37 -7.46 -17.07
N VAL A 499 4.74 -6.31 -16.50
CA VAL A 499 6.08 -5.74 -16.67
C VAL A 499 6.89 -5.97 -15.39
N SER A 500 8.17 -6.33 -15.50
CA SER A 500 9.06 -6.63 -14.37
C SER A 500 10.52 -6.39 -14.73
N PHE A 501 11.41 -6.34 -13.74
CA PHE A 501 12.85 -6.13 -13.96
C PHE A 501 13.60 -7.39 -14.39
N ASP A 502 13.24 -8.55 -13.83
CA ASP A 502 14.04 -9.77 -14.01
C ASP A 502 13.54 -10.66 -15.15
N GLY A 503 14.45 -10.96 -16.09
CA GLY A 503 14.27 -11.96 -17.16
C GLY A 503 13.16 -11.67 -18.18
N MET A 504 12.62 -10.46 -18.24
CA MET A 504 11.45 -10.13 -19.07
C MET A 504 11.80 -9.83 -20.53
N GLY A 505 11.02 -10.38 -21.46
CA GLY A 505 11.21 -10.22 -22.90
C GLY A 505 10.27 -9.22 -23.56
N ARG A 506 10.35 -9.17 -24.89
CA ARG A 506 9.37 -8.46 -25.73
C ARG A 506 8.34 -9.44 -26.28
N GLY A 507 7.12 -8.94 -26.46
CA GLY A 507 6.05 -9.67 -27.12
C GLY A 507 5.51 -8.90 -28.32
N GLU A 508 4.82 -9.61 -29.20
CA GLU A 508 4.09 -9.03 -30.31
C GLU A 508 2.66 -9.58 -30.33
N VAL A 509 1.68 -8.72 -30.53
CA VAL A 509 0.28 -9.11 -30.72
C VAL A 509 -0.08 -8.93 -32.19
N ALA A 510 -0.61 -9.99 -32.81
CA ALA A 510 -1.14 -9.97 -34.17
C ALA A 510 -2.57 -10.52 -34.22
N CYS A 511 -3.38 -10.08 -35.17
CA CYS A 511 -4.77 -10.52 -35.34
C CYS A 511 -4.90 -11.60 -36.42
N TRP A 512 -5.84 -12.52 -36.22
CA TRP A 512 -6.23 -13.55 -37.17
C TRP A 512 -7.75 -13.78 -37.15
N ALA A 513 -8.28 -14.61 -38.05
CA ALA A 513 -9.72 -14.88 -38.25
C ALA A 513 -10.57 -13.67 -38.72
N ASP A 514 -11.65 -13.34 -38.00
CA ASP A 514 -12.67 -12.35 -38.41
C ASP A 514 -12.27 -10.90 -38.13
N CYS A 515 -10.97 -10.66 -37.91
CA CYS A 515 -10.44 -9.33 -37.65
C CYS A 515 -9.06 -9.14 -38.27
N SER A 516 -8.65 -7.88 -38.40
CA SER A 516 -7.28 -7.50 -38.75
C SER A 516 -6.77 -6.39 -37.83
N CYS A 517 -5.48 -6.41 -37.55
CA CYS A 517 -4.76 -5.35 -36.88
C CYS A 517 -3.31 -5.34 -37.37
N ALA A 518 -2.63 -4.20 -37.23
CA ALA A 518 -1.19 -4.15 -37.43
C ALA A 518 -0.50 -4.89 -36.26
N PRO A 519 0.55 -5.69 -36.53
CA PRO A 519 1.35 -6.29 -35.47
C PRO A 519 1.82 -5.23 -34.49
N THR A 520 1.59 -5.47 -33.20
CA THR A 520 1.78 -4.48 -32.15
C THR A 520 2.75 -5.04 -31.10
N ARG A 521 3.96 -4.49 -31.07
CA ARG A 521 5.01 -4.89 -30.12
C ARG A 521 4.84 -4.23 -28.75
N PHE A 522 5.22 -4.94 -27.71
CA PHE A 522 5.31 -4.45 -26.34
C PHE A 522 6.55 -5.00 -25.63
N ASP A 523 7.07 -4.24 -24.68
CA ASP A 523 8.26 -4.60 -23.90
C ASP A 523 7.82 -4.90 -22.46
N SER A 524 8.08 -6.13 -22.00
CA SER A 524 7.71 -6.54 -20.65
C SER A 524 8.81 -6.25 -19.62
N HIS A 525 9.95 -5.73 -20.04
CA HIS A 525 11.02 -5.34 -19.14
C HIS A 525 10.80 -3.93 -18.58
N TRP A 526 11.02 -3.80 -17.28
CA TRP A 526 10.84 -2.57 -16.53
C TRP A 526 12.03 -2.34 -15.62
N LYS A 527 12.64 -1.16 -15.67
CA LYS A 527 13.89 -0.87 -14.94
C LYS A 527 13.73 -0.86 -13.41
N ARG A 528 12.53 -0.58 -12.88
CA ARG A 528 12.31 -0.52 -11.43
C ARG A 528 12.11 -1.94 -10.88
N GLN A 529 12.54 -2.17 -9.64
CA GLN A 529 12.46 -3.46 -8.96
C GLN A 529 11.04 -3.79 -8.45
N ASN A 530 10.02 -3.55 -9.26
CA ASN A 530 8.65 -3.94 -8.98
C ASN A 530 8.02 -4.54 -10.23
N SER A 531 7.11 -5.50 -10.04
CA SER A 531 6.31 -6.02 -11.16
C SER A 531 4.89 -5.46 -11.10
N VAL A 532 4.48 -4.78 -12.17
CA VAL A 532 3.17 -4.15 -12.30
C VAL A 532 2.45 -4.65 -13.55
N GLY A 533 1.12 -4.57 -13.56
CA GLY A 533 0.34 -4.84 -14.77
C GLY A 533 0.40 -3.64 -15.71
N ALA A 534 0.60 -3.88 -17.00
CA ALA A 534 0.54 -2.89 -18.06
C ALA A 534 -0.47 -3.31 -19.13
N LEU A 535 -1.07 -2.35 -19.81
CA LEU A 535 -2.00 -2.60 -20.93
C LEU A 535 -1.34 -2.23 -22.25
N LYS A 536 -1.52 -3.07 -23.25
CA LYS A 536 -1.18 -2.75 -24.63
C LYS A 536 -2.43 -2.73 -25.50
N SER A 537 -2.80 -1.54 -25.98
CA SER A 537 -3.93 -1.34 -26.87
C SER A 537 -3.63 -1.80 -28.30
N VAL A 538 -4.47 -2.68 -28.82
CA VAL A 538 -4.45 -3.19 -30.19
C VAL A 538 -5.68 -2.67 -30.91
N LYS A 539 -5.46 -1.90 -31.98
CA LYS A 539 -6.54 -1.37 -32.83
C LYS A 539 -6.98 -2.46 -33.80
N VAL A 540 -8.23 -2.90 -33.66
CA VAL A 540 -8.80 -4.02 -34.40
C VAL A 540 -9.85 -3.53 -35.38
N ALA A 541 -9.75 -3.95 -36.64
CA ALA A 541 -10.80 -3.80 -37.64
C ALA A 541 -11.55 -5.12 -37.79
N TRP A 542 -12.86 -5.11 -37.52
CA TRP A 542 -13.70 -6.29 -37.68
C TRP A 542 -14.07 -6.50 -39.15
N ARG A 543 -13.94 -7.71 -39.66
CA ARG A 543 -14.36 -8.07 -41.03
C ARG A 543 -15.87 -8.25 -41.09
N ASP A 544 -16.49 -7.85 -42.20
CA ASP A 544 -17.93 -8.10 -42.41
C ASP A 544 -18.20 -9.60 -42.62
N ARG A 545 -19.32 -10.09 -42.08
CA ARG A 545 -19.74 -11.47 -42.27
C ARG A 545 -19.93 -11.71 -43.78
N GLY A 546 -19.11 -12.58 -44.35
CA GLY A 546 -19.18 -12.95 -45.77
C GLY A 546 -18.00 -12.50 -46.63
N GLN A 547 -17.08 -11.67 -46.11
CA GLN A 547 -15.78 -11.53 -46.78
C GLN A 547 -14.96 -12.81 -46.54
N PRO A 548 -14.43 -13.46 -47.60
CA PRO A 548 -13.54 -14.59 -47.42
C PRO A 548 -12.37 -14.15 -46.56
N ALA A 549 -12.01 -14.96 -45.56
CA ALA A 549 -10.82 -14.71 -44.78
C ALA A 549 -9.66 -14.57 -45.77
N GLN A 550 -9.00 -13.40 -45.83
CA GLN A 550 -7.74 -13.30 -46.57
C GLN A 550 -6.87 -14.44 -46.06
N ALA A 551 -6.32 -15.22 -46.98
CA ALA A 551 -5.43 -16.34 -46.70
C ALA A 551 -4.53 -15.93 -45.53
N ALA A 552 -4.80 -16.53 -44.37
CA ALA A 552 -4.14 -16.14 -43.14
C ALA A 552 -2.63 -16.21 -43.38
N ALA A 553 -1.86 -15.28 -42.80
CA ALA A 553 -0.43 -15.50 -42.65
C ALA A 553 -0.26 -16.94 -42.12
N ALA A 554 0.58 -17.73 -42.78
CA ALA A 554 0.61 -19.19 -42.70
C ALA A 554 0.84 -19.76 -41.28
N ASP A 555 1.06 -18.91 -40.30
CA ASP A 555 1.39 -19.23 -38.91
C ASP A 555 0.16 -19.22 -37.97
N GLY A 556 -1.05 -19.13 -38.50
CA GLY A 556 -2.27 -19.32 -37.70
C GLY A 556 -2.39 -20.78 -37.21
N PRO A 557 -2.89 -21.04 -35.99
CA PRO A 557 -3.05 -22.40 -35.48
C PRO A 557 -4.03 -23.18 -36.39
N PRO A 558 -3.64 -24.31 -36.96
CA PRO A 558 -4.38 -24.98 -38.05
C PRO A 558 -5.75 -25.55 -37.66
N SER A 559 -6.14 -25.52 -36.37
CA SER A 559 -7.37 -26.17 -35.87
C SER A 559 -8.30 -25.28 -35.04
N ALA A 560 -7.93 -24.04 -34.70
CA ALA A 560 -8.75 -23.23 -33.80
C ALA A 560 -9.72 -22.34 -34.58
N HIS A 561 -10.98 -22.76 -34.70
CA HIS A 561 -12.04 -21.86 -35.17
C HIS A 561 -12.39 -20.87 -34.06
N CYS A 562 -11.93 -19.62 -34.19
CA CYS A 562 -12.41 -18.52 -33.36
C CYS A 562 -13.66 -17.91 -34.00
N GLY A 563 -14.83 -17.99 -33.33
CA GLY A 563 -16.08 -17.35 -33.76
C GLY A 563 -16.09 -15.81 -33.61
N GLY A 564 -14.92 -15.18 -33.75
CA GLY A 564 -14.67 -13.77 -33.47
C GLY A 564 -13.25 -13.36 -33.90
N CYS A 565 -12.67 -12.40 -33.18
CA CYS A 565 -11.32 -11.93 -33.45
C CYS A 565 -10.30 -12.84 -32.78
N GLY A 566 -9.46 -13.50 -33.58
CA GLY A 566 -8.32 -14.22 -33.08
C GLY A 566 -7.16 -13.25 -32.81
N LEU A 567 -6.48 -13.42 -31.69
CA LEU A 567 -5.24 -12.73 -31.35
C LEU A 567 -4.15 -13.78 -31.13
N THR A 568 -2.95 -13.50 -31.62
CA THR A 568 -1.75 -14.29 -31.34
C THR A 568 -0.76 -13.39 -30.61
N VAL A 569 -0.35 -13.80 -29.42
CA VAL A 569 0.74 -13.17 -28.66
C VAL A 569 1.98 -14.03 -28.82
N THR A 570 3.02 -13.49 -29.44
CA THR A 570 4.29 -14.20 -29.68
C THR A 570 5.41 -13.60 -28.84
N VAL A 571 6.21 -14.45 -28.19
CA VAL A 571 7.46 -14.04 -27.54
C VAL A 571 8.51 -13.78 -28.61
N LEU A 572 9.07 -12.57 -28.63
CA LEU A 572 10.06 -12.18 -29.61
C LEU A 572 11.47 -12.64 -29.22
N ASN A 573 12.32 -12.83 -30.22
CA ASN A 573 13.74 -13.08 -30.00
C ASN A 573 14.47 -11.81 -29.55
N GLU A 574 13.99 -10.62 -29.91
CA GLU A 574 14.52 -9.39 -29.35
C GLU A 574 14.07 -9.24 -27.88
N THR A 575 15.02 -8.96 -26.99
CA THR A 575 14.75 -8.62 -25.59
C THR A 575 15.48 -7.33 -25.19
N SER A 576 14.96 -6.62 -24.19
CA SER A 576 15.63 -5.48 -23.56
C SER A 576 16.20 -5.82 -22.18
N SER A 577 16.11 -7.09 -21.76
CA SER A 577 16.72 -7.66 -20.56
C SER A 577 17.63 -8.84 -20.92
N ASN A 578 18.00 -9.66 -19.93
CA ASN A 578 18.71 -10.93 -20.10
C ASN A 578 17.79 -12.15 -20.32
N GLY A 579 16.49 -11.97 -20.47
CA GLY A 579 15.53 -13.07 -20.66
C GLY A 579 14.38 -12.76 -21.62
N HIS A 580 13.57 -13.78 -21.92
CA HIS A 580 12.45 -13.70 -22.87
C HIS A 580 11.08 -13.87 -22.22
N LYS A 581 10.98 -13.73 -20.89
CA LYS A 581 9.73 -13.97 -20.18
C LYS A 581 8.67 -12.93 -20.56
N VAL A 582 7.54 -13.38 -21.07
CA VAL A 582 6.34 -12.57 -21.30
C VAL A 582 5.19 -13.21 -20.54
N LYS A 583 4.46 -12.42 -19.76
CA LYS A 583 3.30 -12.88 -19.01
C LYS A 583 2.05 -12.11 -19.38
N ILE A 584 1.04 -12.80 -19.90
CA ILE A 584 -0.28 -12.23 -20.21
C ILE A 584 -1.22 -12.48 -19.04
N ILE A 585 -1.75 -11.40 -18.48
CA ILE A 585 -2.58 -11.40 -17.26
C ILE A 585 -4.03 -11.02 -17.54
N SER A 586 -4.31 -10.34 -18.65
CA SER A 586 -5.69 -10.01 -19.01
C SER A 586 -5.92 -9.71 -20.49
N LEU A 587 -7.20 -9.71 -20.87
CA LEU A 587 -7.71 -9.27 -22.16
C LEU A 587 -8.97 -8.45 -21.91
N VAL A 588 -8.98 -7.21 -22.38
CA VAL A 588 -10.09 -6.27 -22.17
C VAL A 588 -10.55 -5.73 -23.51
N SER A 589 -11.86 -5.70 -23.76
CA SER A 589 -12.43 -5.11 -24.98
C SER A 589 -13.56 -4.14 -24.65
N GLY A 590 -13.80 -3.18 -25.56
CA GLY A 590 -14.89 -2.22 -25.43
C GLY A 590 -14.57 -0.97 -24.60
N LEU A 591 -13.27 -0.69 -24.39
CA LEU A 591 -12.77 0.62 -23.98
C LEU A 591 -12.59 1.53 -25.22
N SER A 592 -13.64 1.67 -26.01
CA SER A 592 -13.65 2.61 -27.13
C SER A 592 -13.96 4.01 -26.59
N GLY A 593 -12.93 4.81 -26.33
CA GLY A 593 -13.08 6.20 -25.93
C GLY A 593 -11.79 6.99 -26.04
N HIS A 594 -11.63 7.70 -27.17
CA HIS A 594 -10.71 8.82 -27.37
C HIS A 594 -9.31 8.72 -26.78
N GLY A 595 -8.35 8.18 -27.55
CA GLY A 595 -6.97 8.70 -27.73
C GLY A 595 -6.08 9.04 -26.53
N GLY A 596 -6.53 8.87 -25.29
CA GLY A 596 -5.76 9.05 -24.07
C GLY A 596 -5.40 7.69 -23.51
N ASP A 597 -4.19 7.59 -22.98
CA ASP A 597 -3.72 6.42 -22.24
C ASP A 597 -4.65 6.19 -21.04
N GLY A 598 -5.69 5.38 -21.25
CA GLY A 598 -6.63 5.01 -20.21
C GLY A 598 -5.92 4.15 -19.18
N ALA A 599 -5.57 4.75 -18.03
CA ALA A 599 -5.11 4.00 -16.87
C ALA A 599 -6.28 3.17 -16.33
N VAL A 600 -6.26 1.86 -16.59
CA VAL A 600 -7.10 0.92 -15.83
C VAL A 600 -6.39 0.70 -14.50
N VAL A 601 -6.96 1.26 -13.43
CA VAL A 601 -6.47 1.04 -12.07
C VAL A 601 -6.81 -0.40 -11.68
N TRP A 602 -5.77 -1.23 -11.60
CA TRP A 602 -5.85 -2.59 -11.08
C TRP A 602 -5.95 -2.53 -9.56
N MET A 603 -7.18 -2.51 -9.04
CA MET A 603 -7.40 -2.79 -7.62
C MET A 603 -7.30 -4.29 -7.42
N HIS A 604 -6.13 -4.76 -7.01
CA HIS A 604 -6.02 -6.12 -6.48
C HIS A 604 -6.86 -6.17 -5.22
N ASN A 605 -7.78 -7.12 -5.12
CA ASN A 605 -8.47 -7.40 -3.87
C ASN A 605 -7.51 -8.24 -3.03
N PRO A 606 -6.79 -7.69 -2.03
CA PRO A 606 -6.03 -8.53 -1.13
C PRO A 606 -7.06 -9.42 -0.44
N LYS A 607 -7.02 -10.73 -0.70
CA LYS A 607 -7.72 -11.67 0.17
C LYS A 607 -7.19 -11.41 1.57
N THR A 608 -8.00 -10.77 2.39
CA THR A 608 -7.85 -10.80 3.83
C THR A 608 -7.86 -12.26 4.22
N LYS A 609 -6.70 -12.78 4.62
CA LYS A 609 -6.67 -13.99 5.45
C LYS A 609 -7.23 -13.57 6.81
N HIS A 610 -8.55 -13.47 6.93
CA HIS A 610 -9.19 -13.50 8.24
C HIS A 610 -9.21 -14.96 8.71
N PRO A 611 -8.68 -15.27 9.90
CA PRO A 611 -8.75 -16.62 10.47
C PRO A 611 -10.15 -16.99 11.03
N TYR A 612 -11.17 -16.17 10.79
CA TYR A 612 -12.53 -16.44 11.26
C TYR A 612 -13.40 -16.93 10.11
N GLY A 613 -13.75 -18.21 10.16
CA GLY A 613 -14.73 -18.82 9.27
C GLY A 613 -16.09 -18.15 9.45
N TYR A 614 -16.55 -17.47 8.40
CA TYR A 614 -17.96 -17.19 8.25
C TYR A 614 -18.59 -18.39 7.56
N GLU A 615 -19.34 -19.18 8.34
CA GLU A 615 -20.26 -20.17 7.79
C GLU A 615 -21.26 -19.48 6.87
N GLU A 616 -21.48 -20.15 5.75
CA GLU A 616 -22.44 -19.89 4.71
C GLU A 616 -23.87 -19.92 5.30
N ILE A 617 -24.47 -18.75 5.58
CA ILE A 617 -25.92 -18.67 5.80
C ILE A 617 -26.59 -18.80 4.42
N ALA A 618 -26.72 -20.05 3.99
CA ALA A 618 -27.57 -20.44 2.90
C ALA A 618 -29.04 -20.23 3.30
N SER A 619 -29.72 -19.37 2.54
CA SER A 619 -31.11 -19.51 2.11
C SER A 619 -32.06 -20.40 2.95
N GLU A 620 -32.70 -19.82 3.97
CA GLU A 620 -34.00 -20.24 4.53
C GLU A 620 -34.61 -18.98 5.18
N VAL A 621 -35.89 -18.59 5.16
CA VAL A 621 -37.17 -19.07 4.64
C VAL A 621 -38.05 -17.81 4.53
N TRP A 622 -38.65 -17.53 3.36
CA TRP A 622 -39.80 -16.61 3.27
C TRP A 622 -41.07 -17.38 3.65
N PRO A 623 -41.87 -16.98 4.65
CA PRO A 623 -43.15 -17.62 4.89
C PRO A 623 -44.16 -17.18 3.82
N ARG A 624 -44.45 -18.11 2.90
CA ARG A 624 -45.65 -18.08 2.05
C ARG A 624 -46.88 -18.01 2.96
N LYS A 625 -47.53 -16.85 3.07
CA LYS A 625 -48.94 -16.79 3.51
C LYS A 625 -49.83 -17.34 2.39
N LYS A 626 -50.32 -18.57 2.59
CA LYS A 626 -51.50 -19.12 1.90
C LYS A 626 -52.55 -19.49 2.95
N GLY A 627 -53.73 -18.90 2.80
CA GLY A 627 -55.01 -19.29 3.39
C GLY A 627 -56.02 -18.22 2.98
N ARG A 628 -56.85 -18.44 1.94
CA ARG A 628 -58.23 -19.00 1.99
C ARG A 628 -59.08 -18.24 3.04
N ARG A 629 -60.21 -17.63 2.73
CA ARG A 629 -61.30 -17.94 1.78
C ARG A 629 -61.98 -16.64 1.35
#